data_AF-A0A972E8Q8-F1
#
_entry.id   AF-A0A972E8Q8-F1
#
_cell.length_a   1.000
_cell.length_b   1.000
_cell.length_c   1.000
_cell.angle_alpha   90.00
_cell.angle_beta   90.00
_cell.angle_gamma   90.00
#
_symmetry.space_group_name_H-M   'P 1'
#
loop_
_entity.id
_entity.type
_entity.pdbx_description
1 polymer ?
#
loop_
_entity_poly.entity_id
_entity_poly.type
_entity_poly.pdbx_seq_one_letter_code
_entity_poly.pdbx_strand_id
1 'polypeptide(L)'
;MKQIKWLLPVMAALTLLAGCKQELRIAAAEFEDSIDAGGFDAGVTVTCSMQYLTGGVPQAVMDGINAAIVGNHLLFDEAEGSADVPAAARTWVEATLADNGVDLEEINESNAWMYKWTFSREGEFTGACKARKLQTYQGSYSDYTGGAHGIYGLGCDVFDLGTGEKILEEDLFIDDYYSPLCDILAEAADASVPEEDREMLFGTPEPNGNFAVSEEGITWVYNPYEIAAYASGIIEVPVSWEALKPLLQPRWR
;
A
#
# COMPACT_ATOMS: atom_id res chain seq x y z
N MET A 1 18.95 -33.59 -4.98
CA MET A 1 19.15 -32.84 -3.72
C MET A 1 19.63 -31.43 -4.07
N LYS A 2 18.69 -30.52 -4.34
CA LYS A 2 19.00 -29.10 -4.63
C LYS A 2 19.20 -28.38 -3.29
N GLN A 3 20.28 -27.61 -3.18
CA GLN A 3 20.59 -26.82 -2.00
C GLN A 3 19.63 -25.64 -1.88
N ILE A 4 18.88 -25.59 -0.79
CA ILE A 4 18.14 -24.41 -0.35
C ILE A 4 19.19 -23.43 0.20
N LYS A 5 19.43 -22.33 -0.52
CA LYS A 5 20.25 -21.23 -0.02
C LYS A 5 19.37 -20.34 0.84
N TRP A 6 19.59 -20.37 2.14
CA TRP A 6 19.01 -19.42 3.08
C TRP A 6 19.73 -18.08 2.92
N LEU A 7 19.07 -17.08 2.34
CA LEU A 7 19.48 -15.68 2.51
C LEU A 7 19.08 -15.25 3.93
N LEU A 8 20.07 -14.82 4.71
CA LEU A 8 19.86 -14.27 6.05
C LEU A 8 19.05 -12.96 5.95
N PRO A 9 18.09 -12.70 6.85
CA PRO A 9 17.38 -11.43 6.87
C PRO A 9 18.37 -10.30 7.18
N VAL A 10 18.38 -9.28 6.33
CA VAL A 10 19.12 -8.04 6.59
C VAL A 10 18.37 -7.30 7.68
N MET A 11 18.98 -7.14 8.87
CA MET A 11 18.38 -6.32 9.91
C MET A 11 18.35 -4.84 9.47
N ALA A 12 17.14 -4.30 9.30
CA ALA A 12 16.91 -2.90 8.97
C ALA A 12 17.48 -1.95 10.04
N ALA A 13 18.02 -0.83 9.58
CA ALA A 13 18.72 0.17 10.38
C ALA A 13 17.75 0.94 11.30
N LEU A 14 18.10 1.02 12.59
CA LEU A 14 17.41 1.87 13.57
C LEU A 14 17.86 3.33 13.39
N THR A 15 17.02 4.20 12.84
CA THR A 15 17.21 5.66 12.91
C THR A 15 16.53 6.20 14.17
N LEU A 16 17.31 6.48 15.21
CA LEU A 16 16.87 7.19 16.42
C LEU A 16 17.28 8.67 16.35
N LEU A 17 16.32 9.60 16.36
CA LEU A 17 16.57 11.01 16.63
C LEU A 17 15.82 11.42 17.89
N ALA A 18 16.58 11.74 18.94
CA ALA A 18 16.04 12.07 20.25
C ALA A 18 15.29 13.41 20.27
N GLY A 19 14.00 13.35 20.60
CA GLY A 19 13.16 14.46 21.05
C GLY A 19 11.88 13.89 21.64
N CYS A 20 11.35 14.45 22.73
CA CYS A 20 10.17 13.93 23.46
C CYS A 20 8.85 14.11 22.66
N LYS A 21 8.79 13.54 21.47
CA LYS A 21 7.62 13.37 20.60
C LYS A 21 7.33 11.88 20.55
N GLN A 22 6.05 11.51 20.50
CA GLN A 22 5.66 10.12 20.35
C GLN A 22 6.16 9.62 18.99
N GLU A 23 7.33 8.98 18.98
CA GLU A 23 7.88 8.35 17.78
C GLU A 23 7.45 6.89 17.75
N LEU A 24 6.88 6.49 16.61
CA LEU A 24 6.57 5.10 16.33
C LEU A 24 7.88 4.32 16.25
N ARG A 25 7.91 3.15 16.89
CA ARG A 25 8.99 2.19 16.67
C ARG A 25 8.53 1.23 15.59
N ILE A 26 9.27 1.19 14.50
CA ILE A 26 8.94 0.42 13.30
C ILE A 26 10.02 -0.63 13.07
N ALA A 27 9.61 -1.83 12.67
CA ALA A 27 10.48 -2.85 12.12
C ALA A 27 9.96 -3.25 10.74
N ALA A 28 10.76 -4.00 9.98
CA ALA A 28 10.38 -4.53 8.67
C ALA A 28 10.52 -6.06 8.64
N ALA A 29 9.62 -6.72 7.94
CA ALA A 29 9.69 -8.13 7.59
C ALA A 29 9.89 -8.26 6.08
N GLU A 30 10.96 -8.94 5.68
CA GLU A 30 11.34 -9.09 4.28
C GLU A 30 11.48 -10.57 3.95
N PHE A 31 10.78 -11.00 2.90
CA PHE A 31 10.80 -12.37 2.40
C PHE A 31 10.87 -12.36 0.88
N GLU A 32 11.69 -13.26 0.34
CA GLU A 32 11.75 -13.54 -1.09
C GLU A 32 11.94 -15.05 -1.25
N ASP A 33 11.06 -15.67 -2.01
CA ASP A 33 11.21 -17.06 -2.43
C ASP A 33 10.91 -17.19 -3.93
N SER A 34 11.43 -18.24 -4.55
CA SER A 34 11.20 -18.51 -5.97
C SER A 34 11.20 -19.99 -6.31
N ILE A 35 10.49 -20.32 -7.40
CA ILE A 35 10.50 -21.63 -8.06
C ILE A 35 11.05 -21.44 -9.47
N ASP A 36 12.18 -22.08 -9.76
CA ASP A 36 12.79 -22.12 -11.10
C ASP A 36 12.35 -23.40 -11.84
N ALA A 37 11.84 -23.25 -13.06
CA ALA A 37 11.31 -24.35 -13.86
C ALA A 37 12.36 -25.32 -14.40
N GLY A 38 13.65 -24.99 -14.32
CA GLY A 38 14.77 -25.85 -14.68
C GLY A 38 14.87 -26.13 -16.18
N GLY A 39 15.86 -25.55 -16.85
CA GLY A 39 16.11 -25.80 -18.27
C GLY A 39 15.33 -24.90 -19.22
N PHE A 40 14.46 -24.04 -18.69
CA PHE A 40 13.72 -22.99 -19.41
C PHE A 40 13.82 -21.66 -18.65
N ASP A 41 13.70 -20.52 -19.35
CA ASP A 41 13.55 -19.20 -18.71
C ASP A 41 12.10 -19.01 -18.24
N ALA A 42 11.72 -19.77 -17.21
CA ALA A 42 10.40 -19.79 -16.60
C ALA A 42 10.53 -20.04 -15.09
N GLY A 43 9.59 -19.51 -14.32
CA GLY A 43 9.57 -19.61 -12.87
C GLY A 43 8.68 -18.56 -12.23
N VAL A 44 8.48 -18.71 -10.92
CA VAL A 44 7.72 -17.75 -10.11
C VAL A 44 8.64 -17.16 -9.06
N THR A 45 8.60 -15.84 -8.91
CA THR A 45 9.26 -15.12 -7.81
C THR A 45 8.22 -14.38 -7.00
N VAL A 46 8.27 -14.51 -5.68
CA VAL A 46 7.37 -13.82 -4.76
C VAL A 46 8.19 -13.02 -3.77
N THR A 47 7.92 -11.73 -3.66
CA THR A 47 8.59 -10.80 -2.73
C THR A 47 7.58 -10.14 -1.80
N CYS A 48 7.91 -10.04 -0.52
CA CYS A 48 7.10 -9.34 0.48
C CYS A 48 8.00 -8.50 1.38
N SER A 49 7.73 -7.20 1.49
CA SER A 49 8.42 -6.29 2.41
C SER A 49 7.42 -5.45 3.17
N MET A 50 7.18 -5.76 4.44
CA MET A 50 6.14 -5.07 5.24
C MET A 50 6.74 -4.45 6.49
N GLN A 51 6.58 -3.14 6.64
CA GLN A 51 6.82 -2.47 7.91
C GLN A 51 5.66 -2.73 8.88
N TYR A 52 5.98 -2.78 10.17
CA TYR A 52 5.00 -2.97 11.24
C TYR A 52 5.46 -2.28 12.53
N LEU A 53 4.51 -1.98 13.41
CA LEU A 53 4.78 -1.34 14.69
C LEU A 53 5.33 -2.34 15.71
N THR A 54 6.35 -1.90 16.43
CA THR A 54 6.96 -2.57 17.59
C THR A 54 6.91 -1.70 18.87
N GLY A 55 6.30 -0.52 18.77
CA GLY A 55 6.00 0.33 19.92
C GLY A 55 5.82 1.79 19.54
N GLY A 56 5.87 2.66 20.56
CA GLY A 56 5.55 4.09 20.40
C GLY A 56 4.07 4.41 20.63
N VAL A 57 3.20 3.40 20.73
CA VAL A 57 1.78 3.50 21.08
C VAL A 57 1.41 2.41 22.11
N PRO A 58 0.27 2.51 22.81
CA PRO A 58 -0.22 1.43 23.67
C PRO A 58 -0.38 0.11 22.88
N GLN A 59 -0.21 -1.02 23.57
CA GLN A 59 -0.25 -2.36 22.96
C GLN A 59 -1.50 -2.60 22.12
N ALA A 60 -2.69 -2.26 22.63
CA ALA A 60 -3.95 -2.46 21.90
C ALA A 60 -4.03 -1.64 20.60
N VAL A 61 -3.47 -0.43 20.58
CA VAL A 61 -3.40 0.42 19.38
C VAL A 61 -2.41 -0.17 18.37
N MET A 62 -1.26 -0.63 18.86
CA MET A 62 -0.26 -1.32 18.04
C MET A 62 -0.82 -2.58 17.37
N ASP A 63 -1.50 -3.43 18.14
CA ASP A 63 -2.09 -4.67 17.66
C ASP A 63 -3.19 -4.40 16.63
N GLY A 64 -4.04 -3.39 16.87
CA GLY A 64 -5.07 -2.98 15.93
C GLY A 64 -4.52 -2.48 14.59
N ILE A 65 -3.50 -1.62 14.63
CA ILE A 65 -2.83 -1.12 13.41
C ILE A 65 -2.14 -2.26 12.66
N ASN A 66 -1.38 -3.11 13.36
CA ASN A 66 -0.71 -4.25 12.72
C ASN A 66 -1.72 -5.24 12.11
N ALA A 67 -2.87 -5.47 12.76
CA ALA A 67 -3.92 -6.32 12.20
C ALA A 67 -4.58 -5.69 10.95
N ALA A 68 -4.79 -4.38 10.95
CA ALA A 68 -5.29 -3.67 9.77
C ALA A 68 -4.28 -3.73 8.61
N ILE A 69 -2.97 -3.62 8.90
CA ILE A 69 -1.91 -3.77 7.89
C ILE A 69 -2.00 -5.14 7.21
N VAL A 70 -2.15 -6.21 8.00
CA VAL A 70 -2.30 -7.57 7.47
C VAL A 70 -3.55 -7.69 6.60
N GLY A 71 -4.71 -7.26 7.10
CA GLY A 71 -5.98 -7.40 6.38
C GLY A 71 -6.05 -6.58 5.09
N ASN A 72 -5.51 -5.36 5.09
CA ASN A 72 -5.72 -4.42 4.00
C ASN A 72 -4.60 -4.40 2.95
N HIS A 73 -3.37 -4.80 3.30
CA HIS A 73 -2.20 -4.61 2.43
C HIS A 73 -1.49 -5.89 2.00
N LEU A 74 -1.74 -7.05 2.64
CA LEU A 74 -1.32 -8.33 2.06
C LEU A 74 -2.29 -8.83 0.98
N LEU A 75 -3.56 -8.38 1.03
CA LEU A 75 -4.64 -8.83 0.13
C LEU A 75 -4.82 -10.36 0.19
N PHE A 76 -4.88 -10.90 1.41
CA PHE A 76 -4.82 -12.32 1.71
C PHE A 76 -5.73 -12.67 2.89
N ASP A 77 -6.88 -13.27 2.58
CA ASP A 77 -7.96 -13.53 3.54
C ASP A 77 -7.52 -14.47 4.67
N GLU A 78 -6.60 -15.41 4.40
CA GLU A 78 -6.15 -16.40 5.38
C GLU A 78 -5.32 -15.79 6.53
N ALA A 79 -4.82 -14.57 6.36
CA ALA A 79 -4.12 -13.83 7.41
C ALA A 79 -5.03 -12.81 8.12
N GLU A 80 -6.29 -12.65 7.71
CA GLU A 80 -7.19 -11.64 8.27
C GLU A 80 -7.34 -11.79 9.80
N GLY A 81 -7.21 -10.67 10.51
CA GLY A 81 -7.28 -10.62 11.98
C GLY A 81 -6.00 -10.98 12.73
N SER A 82 -4.91 -11.37 12.04
CA SER A 82 -3.59 -11.53 12.67
C SER A 82 -2.90 -10.18 12.85
N ALA A 83 -2.35 -9.92 14.05
CA ALA A 83 -1.48 -8.77 14.31
C ALA A 83 0.03 -9.10 14.12
N ASP A 84 0.37 -10.35 13.81
CA ASP A 84 1.76 -10.77 13.56
C ASP A 84 2.08 -10.60 12.07
N VAL A 85 2.50 -9.39 11.71
CA VAL A 85 2.84 -9.01 10.33
C VAL A 85 3.95 -9.90 9.75
N PRO A 86 5.07 -10.19 10.44
CA PRO A 86 6.08 -11.13 9.93
C PRO A 86 5.54 -12.52 9.60
N ALA A 87 4.73 -13.11 10.50
CA ALA A 87 4.17 -14.45 10.26
C ALA A 87 3.15 -14.43 9.11
N ALA A 88 2.31 -13.40 9.03
CA ALA A 88 1.34 -13.22 7.95
C ALA A 88 2.03 -13.05 6.59
N ALA A 89 3.05 -12.19 6.51
CA ALA A 89 3.86 -11.99 5.31
C ALA A 89 4.55 -13.28 4.84
N ARG A 90 5.14 -14.05 5.77
CA ARG A 90 5.70 -15.36 5.45
C ARG A 90 4.65 -16.31 4.89
N THR A 91 3.48 -16.39 5.53
CA THR A 91 2.38 -17.25 5.10
C THR A 91 1.90 -16.88 3.70
N TRP A 92 1.75 -15.58 3.43
CA TRP A 92 1.38 -15.09 2.10
C TRP A 92 2.39 -15.51 1.02
N VAL A 93 3.69 -15.39 1.27
CA VAL A 93 4.73 -15.82 0.30
C VAL A 93 4.65 -17.34 0.06
N GLU A 94 4.47 -18.15 1.11
CA GLU A 94 4.35 -19.61 0.98
C GLU A 94 3.10 -20.02 0.18
N ALA A 95 1.94 -19.42 0.51
CA ALA A 95 0.68 -19.70 -0.17
C ALA A 95 0.74 -19.26 -1.64
N THR A 96 1.21 -18.04 -1.92
CA THR A 96 1.32 -17.52 -3.28
C THR A 96 2.21 -18.40 -4.15
N LEU A 97 3.34 -18.90 -3.62
CA LEU A 97 4.19 -19.84 -4.35
C LEU A 97 3.55 -21.21 -4.55
N ALA A 98 2.81 -21.72 -3.56
CA ALA A 98 2.13 -23.00 -3.66
C ALA A 98 1.03 -22.96 -4.74
N ASP A 99 0.25 -21.88 -4.79
CA ASP A 99 -0.88 -21.72 -5.70
C ASP A 99 -0.45 -21.38 -7.13
N ASN A 100 0.72 -20.75 -7.29
CA ASN A 100 1.25 -20.33 -8.60
C ASN A 100 2.45 -21.17 -9.05
N GLY A 101 2.68 -22.33 -8.44
CA GLY A 101 3.74 -23.25 -8.86
C GLY A 101 3.55 -23.64 -10.34
N VAL A 102 4.56 -23.39 -11.17
CA VAL A 102 4.47 -23.65 -12.61
C VAL A 102 4.41 -25.16 -12.88
N ASP A 103 3.41 -25.60 -13.64
CA ASP A 103 3.37 -26.98 -14.14
C ASP A 103 4.43 -27.17 -15.24
N LEU A 104 5.47 -27.93 -14.90
CA LEU A 104 6.61 -28.18 -15.77
C LEU A 104 6.26 -29.01 -17.01
N GLU A 105 5.14 -29.75 -17.00
CA GLU A 105 4.73 -30.57 -18.15
C GLU A 105 4.18 -29.73 -19.31
N GLU A 106 3.75 -28.49 -19.05
CA GLU A 106 3.19 -27.58 -20.06
C GLU A 106 4.23 -26.64 -20.70
N ILE A 107 5.44 -26.60 -20.13
CA ILE A 107 6.52 -25.70 -20.57
C ILE A 107 7.38 -26.35 -21.64
N ASN A 108 7.66 -25.58 -22.68
CA ASN A 108 8.66 -25.87 -23.69
C ASN A 108 9.35 -24.57 -24.15
N GLU A 109 10.36 -24.69 -25.02
CA GLU A 109 11.16 -23.55 -25.47
C GLU A 109 10.34 -22.42 -26.12
N SER A 110 9.18 -22.73 -26.72
CA SER A 110 8.36 -21.75 -27.44
C SER A 110 7.42 -20.94 -26.55
N ASN A 111 7.11 -21.43 -25.35
CA ASN A 111 6.14 -20.80 -24.45
C ASN A 111 6.69 -20.47 -23.05
N ALA A 112 7.91 -20.90 -22.71
CA ALA A 112 8.53 -20.65 -21.39
C ALA A 112 8.48 -19.18 -20.94
N TRP A 113 8.69 -18.25 -21.87
CA TRP A 113 8.67 -16.81 -21.59
C TRP A 113 7.35 -16.29 -21.01
N MET A 114 6.25 -17.03 -21.21
CA MET A 114 4.94 -16.68 -20.64
C MET A 114 4.82 -17.02 -19.15
N TYR A 115 5.68 -17.89 -18.64
CA TYR A 115 5.61 -18.47 -17.29
C TYR A 115 6.69 -17.91 -16.36
N LYS A 116 7.13 -16.67 -16.62
CA LYS A 116 8.01 -15.93 -15.74
C LYS A 116 7.19 -14.96 -14.90
N TRP A 117 6.65 -15.46 -13.80
CA TRP A 117 5.68 -14.75 -12.99
C TRP A 117 6.32 -14.09 -11.79
N THR A 118 5.81 -12.93 -11.41
CA THR A 118 6.29 -12.19 -10.24
C THR A 118 5.11 -11.66 -9.44
N PHE A 119 5.18 -11.78 -8.13
CA PHE A 119 4.20 -11.21 -7.21
C PHE A 119 4.94 -10.42 -6.14
N SER A 120 4.56 -9.16 -5.92
CA SER A 120 5.19 -8.33 -4.89
C SER A 120 4.15 -7.67 -3.99
N ARG A 121 4.46 -7.60 -2.69
CA ARG A 121 3.78 -6.75 -1.72
C ARG A 121 4.81 -5.92 -0.98
N GLU A 122 4.60 -4.62 -0.92
CA GLU A 122 5.44 -3.71 -0.13
C GLU A 122 4.53 -2.87 0.77
N GLY A 123 4.96 -2.57 1.98
CA GLY A 123 4.18 -1.81 2.94
C GLY A 123 5.07 -0.97 3.85
N GLU A 124 4.77 0.32 3.97
CA GLU A 124 5.55 1.26 4.78
C GLU A 124 4.71 2.35 5.46
N PHE A 125 5.19 2.82 6.61
CA PHE A 125 4.66 4.03 7.24
C PHE A 125 5.23 5.26 6.53
N THR A 126 4.35 6.11 6.01
CA THR A 126 4.74 7.29 5.22
C THR A 126 4.35 8.58 5.94
N GLY A 127 3.60 9.48 5.28
CA GLY A 127 3.21 10.79 5.80
C GLY A 127 2.45 10.70 7.11
N ALA A 128 2.55 11.76 7.91
CA ALA A 128 1.84 11.87 9.19
C ALA A 128 1.42 13.32 9.43
N CYS A 129 0.29 13.51 10.12
CA CYS A 129 -0.12 14.80 10.64
C CYS A 129 -0.04 14.76 12.18
N LYS A 130 1.06 15.27 12.75
CA LYS A 130 1.32 15.13 14.19
C LYS A 130 0.32 15.90 15.04
N ALA A 131 -0.13 17.05 14.55
CA ALA A 131 -1.14 17.86 15.23
C ALA A 131 -2.48 17.11 15.39
N ARG A 132 -2.83 16.26 14.41
CA ARG A 132 -4.04 15.43 14.41
C ARG A 132 -3.79 14.00 14.91
N LYS A 133 -2.54 13.64 15.22
CA LYS A 133 -2.12 12.27 15.59
C LYS A 133 -2.50 11.23 14.52
N LEU A 134 -2.47 11.62 13.26
CA LEU A 134 -2.75 10.73 12.15
C LEU A 134 -1.44 10.21 11.53
N GLN A 135 -1.42 8.94 11.16
CA GLN A 135 -0.29 8.29 10.50
C GLN A 135 -0.78 7.54 9.27
N THR A 136 -0.14 7.78 8.12
CA THR A 136 -0.37 7.01 6.91
C THR A 136 0.47 5.74 6.92
N TYR A 137 -0.16 4.63 6.52
CA TYR A 137 0.50 3.44 6.02
C TYR A 137 0.15 3.28 4.54
N GLN A 138 1.16 2.97 3.74
CA GLN A 138 1.03 2.82 2.29
C GLN A 138 1.46 1.41 1.92
N GLY A 139 0.56 0.66 1.30
CA GLY A 139 0.85 -0.64 0.70
C GLY A 139 0.88 -0.54 -0.82
N SER A 140 1.83 -1.20 -1.47
CA SER A 140 1.87 -1.37 -2.92
C SER A 140 1.85 -2.86 -3.28
N TYR A 141 1.34 -3.16 -4.46
CA TYR A 141 1.41 -4.49 -5.05
C TYR A 141 1.79 -4.42 -6.51
N SER A 142 2.47 -5.46 -7.01
CA SER A 142 2.74 -5.65 -8.44
C SER A 142 2.76 -7.14 -8.75
N ASP A 143 1.82 -7.56 -9.61
CA ASP A 143 1.63 -8.94 -9.99
C ASP A 143 1.74 -9.06 -11.53
N TYR A 144 2.60 -9.96 -12.00
CA TYR A 144 2.77 -10.28 -13.40
C TYR A 144 2.66 -11.78 -13.61
N THR A 145 1.71 -12.19 -14.44
CA THR A 145 1.42 -13.59 -14.75
C THR A 145 1.50 -13.87 -16.26
N GLY A 146 2.36 -13.12 -16.96
CA GLY A 146 2.49 -13.18 -18.42
C GLY A 146 1.60 -12.16 -19.14
N GLY A 147 1.74 -12.06 -20.47
CA GLY A 147 1.01 -11.09 -21.30
C GLY A 147 1.76 -9.77 -21.50
N ALA A 148 1.03 -8.73 -21.93
CA ALA A 148 1.63 -7.46 -22.37
C ALA A 148 2.19 -6.61 -21.22
N HIS A 149 1.55 -6.66 -20.04
CA HIS A 149 1.98 -6.00 -18.81
C HIS A 149 1.35 -6.69 -17.59
N GLY A 150 1.86 -6.39 -16.39
CA GLY A 150 1.27 -6.83 -15.13
C GLY A 150 0.16 -5.90 -14.64
N ILE A 151 -0.28 -6.10 -13.41
CA ILE A 151 -1.13 -5.19 -12.67
C ILE A 151 -0.38 -4.70 -11.44
N TYR A 152 -0.58 -3.44 -11.08
CA TYR A 152 0.00 -2.86 -9.89
C TYR A 152 -0.93 -1.80 -9.33
N GLY A 153 -0.73 -1.46 -8.06
CA GLY A 153 -1.48 -0.40 -7.41
C GLY A 153 -0.92 -0.04 -6.05
N LEU A 154 -1.52 0.99 -5.48
CA LEU A 154 -1.21 1.58 -4.19
C LEU A 154 -2.50 1.71 -3.37
N GLY A 155 -2.45 1.25 -2.13
CA GLY A 155 -3.49 1.44 -1.13
C GLY A 155 -2.95 2.18 0.07
N CYS A 156 -3.67 3.19 0.53
CA CYS A 156 -3.31 4.01 1.68
C CYS A 156 -4.33 3.83 2.80
N ASP A 157 -3.83 3.58 4.00
CA ASP A 157 -4.59 3.57 5.23
C ASP A 157 -4.11 4.72 6.13
N VAL A 158 -5.05 5.48 6.71
CA VAL A 158 -4.73 6.52 7.68
C VAL A 158 -5.21 6.06 9.05
N PHE A 159 -4.33 6.01 10.04
CA PHE A 159 -4.65 5.57 11.39
C PHE A 159 -4.65 6.74 12.39
N ASP A 160 -5.63 6.77 13.28
CA ASP A 160 -5.59 7.60 14.50
C ASP A 160 -4.70 6.91 15.54
N LEU A 161 -3.55 7.50 15.87
CA LEU A 161 -2.59 6.94 16.83
C LEU A 161 -3.09 6.96 18.29
N GLY A 162 -4.21 7.63 18.57
CA GLY A 162 -4.90 7.63 19.85
C GLY A 162 -5.81 6.41 20.05
N THR A 163 -6.50 5.96 19.00
CA THR A 163 -7.47 4.85 19.06
C THR A 163 -6.98 3.57 18.38
N GLY A 164 -6.10 3.69 17.39
CA GLY A 164 -5.67 2.60 16.49
C GLY A 164 -6.65 2.32 15.35
N GLU A 165 -7.70 3.11 15.22
CA GLU A 165 -8.72 2.94 14.17
C GLU A 165 -8.24 3.51 12.85
N LYS A 166 -8.57 2.81 11.75
CA LYS A 166 -8.48 3.36 10.40
C LYS A 166 -9.52 4.46 10.25
N ILE A 167 -9.08 5.60 9.75
CA ILE A 167 -9.87 6.78 9.46
C ILE A 167 -10.42 6.68 8.04
N LEU A 168 -11.73 6.86 7.91
CA LEU A 168 -12.42 6.99 6.64
C LEU A 168 -12.66 8.47 6.30
N GLU A 169 -13.07 8.77 5.07
CA GLU A 169 -13.42 10.14 4.69
C GLU A 169 -14.58 10.69 5.55
N GLU A 170 -15.57 9.84 5.85
CA GLU A 170 -16.71 10.15 6.74
C GLU A 170 -16.28 10.45 8.19
N ASP A 171 -15.12 9.98 8.62
CA ASP A 171 -14.56 10.33 9.93
C ASP A 171 -13.90 11.71 9.93
N LEU A 172 -13.38 12.15 8.78
CA LEU A 172 -12.65 13.41 8.62
C LEU A 172 -13.58 14.59 8.34
N PHE A 173 -14.61 14.36 7.53
CA PHE A 173 -15.44 15.42 7.00
C PHE A 173 -16.84 15.47 7.64
N ILE A 174 -17.46 16.64 7.58
CA ILE A 174 -18.84 16.88 8.00
C ILE A 174 -19.84 16.14 7.09
N ASP A 175 -21.08 16.02 7.52
CA ASP A 175 -22.16 15.53 6.65
C ASP A 175 -22.26 16.37 5.35
N ASP A 176 -22.70 15.74 4.26
CA ASP A 176 -22.82 16.36 2.93
C ASP A 176 -21.50 16.90 2.33
N TYR A 177 -20.33 16.40 2.78
CA TYR A 177 -19.02 16.83 2.27
C TYR A 177 -18.76 16.48 0.80
N TYR A 178 -19.44 15.46 0.26
CA TYR A 178 -19.07 14.83 -1.00
C TYR A 178 -18.97 15.81 -2.17
N SER A 179 -20.05 16.55 -2.45
CA SER A 179 -20.07 17.49 -3.59
C SER A 179 -19.04 18.63 -3.43
N PRO A 180 -18.92 19.31 -2.28
CA PRO A 180 -17.85 20.26 -2.05
C PRO A 180 -16.44 19.67 -2.17
N LEU A 181 -16.24 18.42 -1.76
CA LEU A 181 -14.94 17.76 -1.88
C LEU A 181 -14.61 17.42 -3.33
N CYS A 182 -15.58 17.00 -4.15
CA CYS A 182 -15.38 16.84 -5.60
C CYS A 182 -14.93 18.15 -6.25
N ASP A 183 -15.52 19.28 -5.88
CA ASP A 183 -15.11 20.59 -6.42
C ASP A 183 -13.66 20.93 -6.05
N ILE A 184 -13.26 20.66 -4.80
CA ILE A 184 -11.88 20.85 -4.32
C ILE A 184 -10.90 19.92 -5.04
N LEU A 185 -11.27 18.66 -5.25
CA LEU A 185 -10.44 17.69 -5.96
C LEU A 185 -10.28 18.05 -7.44
N ALA A 186 -11.33 18.56 -8.08
CA ALA A 186 -11.28 19.09 -9.44
C ALA A 186 -10.27 20.23 -9.55
N GLU A 187 -10.37 21.24 -8.67
CA GLU A 187 -9.45 22.38 -8.64
C GLU A 187 -8.01 21.94 -8.33
N ALA A 188 -7.83 21.01 -7.39
CA ALA A 188 -6.52 20.48 -7.05
C ALA A 188 -5.89 19.73 -8.22
N ALA A 189 -6.66 18.88 -8.92
CA ALA A 189 -6.17 18.14 -10.07
C ALA A 189 -5.81 19.06 -11.25
N ASP A 190 -6.60 20.12 -11.48
CA ASP A 190 -6.27 21.16 -12.47
C ASP A 190 -4.94 21.86 -12.16
N ALA A 191 -4.57 21.98 -10.88
CA ALA A 191 -3.33 22.59 -10.43
C ALA A 191 -2.14 21.61 -10.41
N SER A 192 -2.35 20.33 -10.08
CA SER A 192 -1.27 19.38 -9.81
C SER A 192 -0.97 18.39 -10.94
N VAL A 193 -1.97 18.02 -11.74
CA VAL A 193 -1.80 17.05 -12.84
C VAL A 193 -1.34 17.78 -14.10
N PRO A 194 -0.29 17.33 -14.81
CA PRO A 194 0.15 17.96 -16.06
C PRO A 194 -0.98 18.11 -17.07
N GLU A 195 -0.99 19.22 -17.81
CA GLU A 195 -2.08 19.53 -18.77
C GLU A 195 -2.32 18.42 -19.80
N GLU A 196 -1.25 17.81 -20.30
CA GLU A 196 -1.31 16.69 -21.24
C GLU A 196 -1.95 15.42 -20.64
N ASP A 197 -1.80 15.22 -19.33
CA ASP A 197 -2.40 14.09 -18.61
C ASP A 197 -3.86 14.38 -18.21
N ARG A 198 -4.22 15.64 -18.00
CA ARG A 198 -5.60 16.04 -17.67
C ARG A 198 -6.59 15.73 -18.80
N GLU A 199 -6.18 15.91 -20.06
CA GLU A 199 -7.02 15.54 -21.21
C GLU A 199 -7.25 14.02 -21.32
N MET A 200 -6.41 13.22 -20.66
CA MET A 200 -6.47 11.76 -20.65
C MET A 200 -7.33 11.19 -19.52
N LEU A 201 -7.85 12.05 -18.63
CA LEU A 201 -8.75 11.63 -17.56
C LEU A 201 -10.11 11.20 -18.12
N PHE A 202 -10.67 10.14 -17.54
CA PHE A 202 -12.01 9.64 -17.87
C PHE A 202 -13.13 10.53 -17.30
N GLY A 203 -12.79 11.43 -16.39
CA GLY A 203 -13.70 12.35 -15.72
C GLY A 203 -12.98 13.19 -14.66
N THR A 204 -13.76 13.89 -13.85
CA THR A 204 -13.25 14.64 -12.70
C THR A 204 -12.92 13.68 -11.55
N PRO A 205 -11.80 13.86 -10.84
CA PRO A 205 -11.49 13.05 -9.66
C PRO A 205 -12.55 13.20 -8.58
N GLU A 206 -13.01 12.09 -8.02
CA GLU A 206 -14.00 12.02 -6.93
C GLU A 206 -13.38 11.30 -5.72
N PRO A 207 -13.85 11.57 -4.50
CA PRO A 207 -13.35 10.89 -3.31
C PRO A 207 -13.50 9.35 -3.44
N ASN A 208 -12.39 8.62 -3.34
CA ASN A 208 -12.34 7.17 -3.56
C ASN A 208 -11.96 6.37 -2.29
N GLY A 209 -11.79 7.05 -1.15
CA GLY A 209 -11.36 6.41 0.09
C GLY A 209 -9.89 5.95 0.13
N ASN A 210 -9.11 6.19 -0.93
CA ASN A 210 -7.68 5.86 -1.00
C ASN A 210 -6.85 7.14 -0.87
N PHE A 211 -6.50 7.50 0.37
CA PHE A 211 -5.84 8.77 0.65
C PHE A 211 -4.74 8.65 1.69
N ALA A 212 -3.73 9.51 1.59
CA ALA A 212 -2.62 9.65 2.52
C ALA A 212 -2.66 11.02 3.20
N VAL A 213 -2.32 11.08 4.49
CA VAL A 213 -2.16 12.34 5.23
C VAL A 213 -0.69 12.72 5.38
N SER A 214 -0.42 14.02 5.37
CA SER A 214 0.87 14.61 5.76
C SER A 214 0.66 15.85 6.65
N GLU A 215 1.74 16.55 7.00
CA GLU A 215 1.62 17.82 7.73
C GLU A 215 0.98 18.92 6.86
N GLU A 216 1.10 18.82 5.53
CA GLU A 216 0.61 19.78 4.55
C GLU A 216 -0.88 19.58 4.21
N GLY A 217 -1.35 18.33 4.16
CA GLY A 217 -2.71 18.04 3.72
C GLY A 217 -3.04 16.57 3.59
N ILE A 218 -3.96 16.29 2.67
CA ILE A 218 -4.39 14.96 2.26
C ILE A 218 -4.11 14.81 0.76
N THR A 219 -3.54 13.69 0.36
CA THR A 219 -3.35 13.32 -1.04
C THR A 219 -4.27 12.15 -1.37
N TRP A 220 -5.18 12.33 -2.33
CA TRP A 220 -5.96 11.24 -2.90
C TRP A 220 -5.14 10.53 -3.96
N VAL A 221 -5.17 9.20 -3.94
CA VAL A 221 -4.38 8.34 -4.81
C VAL A 221 -5.32 7.55 -5.70
N TYR A 222 -5.16 7.72 -7.02
CA TYR A 222 -5.94 7.01 -8.03
C TYR A 222 -5.04 6.01 -8.76
N ASN A 223 -5.39 4.74 -8.67
CA ASN A 223 -4.71 3.64 -9.32
C ASN A 223 -4.94 3.61 -10.83
N PRO A 224 -4.10 2.87 -11.58
CA PRO A 224 -4.33 2.63 -13.00
C PRO A 224 -5.76 2.17 -13.26
N TYR A 225 -6.40 2.73 -14.29
CA TYR A 225 -7.79 2.51 -14.69
C TYR A 225 -8.89 3.15 -13.82
N GLU A 226 -8.59 3.76 -12.67
CA GLU A 226 -9.65 4.42 -11.88
C GLU A 226 -10.15 5.68 -12.57
N ILE A 227 -9.22 6.59 -12.93
CA ILE A 227 -9.57 7.87 -13.58
C ILE A 227 -8.80 8.10 -14.88
N ALA A 228 -7.88 7.22 -15.26
CA ALA A 228 -7.09 7.33 -16.49
C ALA A 228 -6.63 5.95 -16.99
N ALA A 229 -6.11 5.89 -18.23
CA ALA A 229 -5.58 4.66 -18.80
C ALA A 229 -4.33 4.17 -18.03
N TYR A 230 -4.04 2.86 -18.10
CA TYR A 230 -2.86 2.26 -17.44
C TYR A 230 -1.54 2.97 -17.71
N ALA A 231 -1.37 3.51 -18.92
CA ALA A 231 -0.15 4.22 -19.33
C ALA A 231 0.08 5.52 -18.54
N SER A 232 -0.96 6.13 -17.99
CA SER A 232 -0.86 7.32 -17.12
C SER A 232 -0.37 6.98 -15.71
N GLY A 233 -0.39 5.70 -15.34
CA GLY A 233 0.04 5.21 -14.04
C GLY A 233 -0.84 5.66 -12.88
N ILE A 234 -0.23 5.75 -11.69
CA ILE A 234 -0.89 6.25 -10.48
C ILE A 234 -0.93 7.78 -10.52
N ILE A 235 -2.09 8.35 -10.24
CA ILE A 235 -2.30 9.80 -10.20
C ILE A 235 -2.55 10.22 -8.76
N GLU A 236 -1.78 11.21 -8.29
CA GLU A 236 -1.89 11.77 -6.95
C GLU A 236 -2.47 13.20 -7.01
N VAL A 237 -3.48 13.45 -6.19
CA VAL A 237 -4.16 14.76 -6.10
C VAL A 237 -3.98 15.31 -4.68
N PRO A 238 -2.95 16.13 -4.42
CA PRO A 238 -2.71 16.72 -3.11
C PRO A 238 -3.62 17.91 -2.84
N VAL A 239 -4.24 17.94 -1.67
CA VAL A 239 -5.10 19.02 -1.18
C VAL A 239 -4.63 19.47 0.19
N SER A 240 -4.39 20.77 0.35
CA SER A 240 -3.92 21.32 1.63
C SER A 240 -4.98 21.23 2.74
N TRP A 241 -4.53 21.14 3.99
CA TRP A 241 -5.43 21.25 5.15
C TRP A 241 -6.23 22.56 5.17
N GLU A 242 -5.71 23.64 4.58
CA GLU A 242 -6.40 24.94 4.51
C GLU A 242 -7.59 24.89 3.57
N ALA A 243 -7.46 24.27 2.40
CA ALA A 243 -8.57 24.05 1.46
C ALA A 243 -9.63 23.12 2.06
N LEU A 244 -9.23 22.10 2.82
CA LEU A 244 -10.15 21.15 3.46
C LEU A 244 -10.84 21.70 4.71
N LYS A 245 -10.29 22.74 5.35
CA LYS A 245 -10.75 23.27 6.64
C LYS A 245 -12.27 23.53 6.74
N PRO A 246 -12.97 24.03 5.71
CA PRO A 246 -14.42 24.21 5.77
C PRO A 246 -15.20 22.90 5.91
N LEU A 247 -14.66 21.80 5.37
CA LEU A 247 -15.29 20.48 5.35
C LEU A 247 -14.89 19.61 6.54
N LEU A 248 -13.80 19.93 7.24
CA LEU A 248 -13.35 19.12 8.38
C LEU A 248 -14.36 19.16 9.54
N GLN A 249 -14.58 17.98 10.14
CA GLN A 249 -15.26 17.88 11.43
C GLN A 249 -14.53 18.71 12.48
N PRO A 250 -15.23 19.26 13.50
CA PRO A 250 -14.61 20.13 14.51
C PRO A 250 -13.38 19.54 15.22
N ARG A 251 -13.31 18.21 15.38
CA ARG A 251 -12.17 17.54 16.02
C ARG A 251 -10.87 17.60 15.19
N TRP A 252 -10.97 17.85 13.88
CA TRP A 252 -9.85 17.87 12.95
C TRP A 252 -9.48 19.27 12.45
N ARG A 253 -10.14 20.33 12.92
CA ARG A 253 -9.90 21.71 12.46
C ARG A 253 -8.64 22.34 13.03
#